data_AF-A0A661W623-F1
#
_entry.id   AF-A0A661W623-F1
#
_cell.length_a   1.000
_cell.length_b   1.000
_cell.length_c   1.000
_cell.angle_alpha   90.00
_cell.angle_beta   90.00
_cell.angle_gamma   90.00
#
_symmetry.space_group_name_H-M   'P 1'
#
loop_
_entity.id
_entity.type
_entity.pdbx_description
1 polymer ?
#
loop_
_entity_poly.entity_id
_entity_poly.type
_entity_poly.pdbx_seq_one_letter_code
_entity_poly.pdbx_strand_id
1 'polypeptide(L)'
;MKRARWTLQVAGLVLANIGLVEFLKVGICAPFFYCHSCPAAGFACPIGLLQNYAALGSFPFYALGILGVFALAAGRFWCGWLCPFGTVQDVLHRIRGRRDATQLPHTPWTKFLVLGITLLLAWIFADLMFCKVCPAGSLFAAIPHRFASPELDFGSFFYVHVATLVIALAAFFLIGRVWCRYLCPLGAVLGAFNRLSIIKVRVDPARCTGCAECLDVCPMKITEVKDIEDCTDCIRCGRCVEACEA
;
A
#
# COMPACT_ATOMS: atom_id res chain seq x y z
N MET A 1 15.86 4.50 14.20
CA MET A 1 15.20 4.73 12.90
C MET A 1 13.68 5.04 13.02
N LYS A 2 13.03 4.74 14.16
CA LYS A 2 11.61 5.05 14.45
C LYS A 2 11.20 6.48 14.16
N ARG A 3 11.96 7.48 14.64
CA ARG A 3 11.67 8.91 14.42
C ARG A 3 11.72 9.26 12.94
N ALA A 4 12.79 8.90 12.23
CA ALA A 4 12.95 9.13 10.79
C ALA A 4 11.83 8.51 9.96
N ARG A 5 11.43 7.27 10.28
CA ARG A 5 10.29 6.62 9.62
C ARG A 5 8.98 7.38 9.85
N TRP A 6 8.72 7.81 11.08
CA TRP A 6 7.50 8.55 11.40
C TRP A 6 7.47 9.91 10.68
N THR A 7 8.60 10.62 10.66
CA THR A 7 8.75 11.87 9.91
C THR A 7 8.49 11.66 8.42
N LEU A 8 9.06 10.61 7.81
CA LEU A 8 8.85 10.31 6.39
C LEU A 8 7.42 9.84 6.07
N GLN A 9 6.77 9.11 6.98
CA GLN A 9 5.37 8.71 6.83
C GLN A 9 4.42 9.90 6.89
N VAL A 10 4.69 10.86 7.78
CA VAL A 10 3.92 12.11 7.86
C VAL A 10 4.23 12.99 6.65
N ALA A 11 5.51 13.15 6.29
CA ALA A 11 5.89 13.89 5.11
C ALA A 11 5.27 13.30 3.84
N GLY A 12 5.23 11.97 3.69
CA GLY A 12 4.56 11.29 2.58
C GLY A 12 3.06 11.52 2.54
N LEU A 13 2.39 11.48 3.71
CA LEU A 13 0.97 11.83 3.82
C LEU A 13 0.71 13.27 3.41
N VAL A 14 1.53 14.19 3.90
CA VAL A 14 1.45 15.62 3.62
C VAL A 14 1.74 15.89 2.15
N LEU A 15 2.84 15.39 1.59
CA LEU A 15 3.20 15.56 0.17
C LEU A 15 2.19 14.94 -0.79
N ALA A 16 1.56 13.82 -0.42
CA ALA A 16 0.52 13.21 -1.24
C ALA A 16 -0.78 14.04 -1.28
N ASN A 17 -1.06 14.85 -0.26
CA ASN A 17 -2.31 15.62 -0.10
C ASN A 17 -2.12 17.15 -0.18
N ILE A 18 -0.88 17.64 -0.20
CA ILE A 18 -0.58 19.05 -0.43
C ILE A 18 -0.68 19.26 -1.94
N GLY A 19 -1.78 19.89 -2.35
CA GLY A 19 -1.99 20.36 -3.71
C GLY A 19 -1.04 21.46 -4.19
N LEU A 20 0.10 21.73 -3.53
CA LEU A 20 1.12 22.67 -4.06
C LEU A 20 1.62 22.26 -5.46
N VAL A 21 1.40 21.01 -5.84
CA VAL A 21 1.65 20.48 -7.18
C VAL A 21 0.46 20.61 -8.13
N GLU A 22 -0.43 21.58 -7.92
CA GLU A 22 -1.41 21.99 -8.94
C GLU A 22 -0.71 22.38 -10.26
N PHE A 23 0.55 22.81 -10.17
CA PHE A 23 1.45 23.08 -11.30
C PHE A 23 2.14 21.84 -11.89
N LEU A 24 2.21 20.72 -11.18
CA LEU A 24 2.71 19.45 -11.71
C LEU A 24 1.63 18.36 -11.57
N LYS A 25 0.57 18.43 -12.39
CA LYS A 25 -0.14 17.21 -12.82
C LYS A 25 0.81 16.36 -13.68
N VAL A 26 1.91 15.89 -13.09
CA VAL A 26 3.07 15.35 -13.80
C VAL A 26 2.79 14.05 -14.56
N GLY A 27 1.59 13.48 -14.43
CA GLY A 27 1.25 12.18 -15.00
C GLY A 27 2.06 11.03 -14.41
N ILE A 28 2.95 11.29 -13.44
CA ILE A 28 3.81 10.30 -12.83
C ILE A 28 2.97 9.36 -11.97
N CYS A 29 3.10 8.09 -12.28
CA CYS A 29 2.53 6.98 -11.53
C CYS A 29 3.33 6.76 -10.23
N ALA A 30 2.70 7.01 -9.08
CA ALA A 30 3.37 6.85 -7.80
C ALA A 30 3.50 5.37 -7.40
N PRO A 31 4.61 4.97 -6.75
CA PRO A 31 4.81 3.60 -6.25
C PRO A 31 4.06 3.33 -4.92
N PHE A 32 2.98 4.05 -4.65
CA PHE A 32 2.15 3.87 -3.46
C PHE A 32 0.67 4.01 -3.77
N PHE A 33 -0.15 3.53 -2.83
CA PHE A 33 -1.59 3.44 -3.03
C PHE A 33 -2.23 4.81 -2.79
N TYR A 34 -2.82 5.39 -3.83
CA TYR A 34 -3.40 6.73 -3.84
C TYR A 34 -4.60 6.83 -4.79
N CYS A 35 -5.47 7.84 -4.64
CA CYS A 35 -6.63 8.05 -5.50
C CYS A 35 -6.41 9.23 -6.46
N HIS A 36 -6.63 9.00 -7.75
CA HIS A 36 -6.49 10.05 -8.79
C HIS A 36 -7.62 11.09 -8.75
N SER A 37 -8.77 10.74 -8.16
CA SER A 37 -9.94 11.63 -8.06
C SER A 37 -9.87 12.60 -6.88
N CYS A 38 -8.78 12.59 -6.11
CA CYS A 38 -8.58 13.58 -5.06
C CYS A 38 -8.25 14.95 -5.69
N PRO A 39 -8.91 16.04 -5.29
CA PRO A 39 -8.65 17.37 -5.85
C PRO A 39 -7.20 17.83 -5.63
N ALA A 40 -6.57 17.38 -4.54
CA ALA A 40 -5.17 17.66 -4.23
C ALA A 40 -4.19 16.58 -4.75
N ALA A 41 -4.61 15.73 -5.70
CA ALA A 41 -3.77 14.66 -6.21
C ALA A 41 -2.60 15.16 -7.08
N GLY A 42 -1.37 15.03 -6.57
CA GLY A 42 -0.15 15.25 -7.35
C GLY A 42 0.31 14.05 -8.20
N PHE A 43 -0.27 12.85 -8.00
CA PHE A 43 0.19 11.60 -8.62
C PHE A 43 -0.94 10.74 -9.18
N ALA A 44 -0.62 9.98 -10.24
CA ALA A 44 -1.54 8.99 -10.80
C ALA A 44 -1.57 7.69 -9.98
N CYS A 45 -2.75 7.09 -9.87
CA CYS A 45 -2.92 5.79 -9.21
C CYS A 45 -2.40 4.67 -10.12
N PRO A 46 -1.44 3.84 -9.68
CA PRO A 46 -0.90 2.75 -10.48
C PRO A 46 -1.95 1.71 -10.86
N ILE A 47 -2.84 1.36 -9.93
CA ILE A 47 -3.85 0.33 -10.17
C ILE A 47 -4.95 0.84 -11.09
N GLY A 48 -5.39 2.09 -10.90
CA GLY A 48 -6.35 2.70 -11.83
C GLY A 48 -5.81 2.76 -13.25
N LEU A 49 -4.52 3.08 -13.40
CA LEU A 49 -3.86 3.10 -14.71
C LEU A 49 -3.78 1.70 -15.32
N LEU A 50 -3.35 0.69 -14.56
CA LEU A 50 -3.31 -0.70 -15.03
C LEU A 50 -4.70 -1.22 -15.44
N GLN A 51 -5.74 -0.88 -14.67
CA GLN A 51 -7.12 -1.24 -15.01
C GLN A 51 -7.63 -0.52 -16.25
N ASN A 52 -7.30 0.74 -16.43
CA ASN A 52 -7.67 1.49 -17.64
C ASN A 52 -7.04 0.87 -18.90
N TYR A 53 -5.76 0.52 -18.85
CA TYR A 53 -5.12 -0.19 -19.96
C TYR A 53 -5.71 -1.58 -20.19
N ALA A 54 -6.02 -2.32 -19.13
CA ALA A 54 -6.70 -3.62 -19.24
C ALA A 54 -8.09 -3.49 -19.89
N ALA A 55 -8.89 -2.49 -19.49
CA ALA A 55 -10.19 -2.20 -20.09
C ALA A 55 -10.09 -1.84 -21.58
N LEU A 56 -9.03 -1.12 -21.98
CA LEU A 56 -8.74 -0.77 -23.37
C LEU A 56 -8.09 -1.90 -24.18
N GLY A 57 -7.80 -3.07 -23.58
CA GLY A 57 -7.08 -4.16 -24.22
C GLY A 57 -5.65 -3.82 -24.65
N SER A 58 -5.08 -2.74 -24.11
CA SER A 58 -3.78 -2.20 -24.50
C SER A 58 -2.72 -2.51 -23.44
N PHE A 59 -1.46 -2.67 -23.86
CA PHE A 59 -0.39 -3.01 -22.94
C PHE A 59 0.11 -1.76 -22.16
N PRO A 60 0.16 -1.79 -20.81
CA PRO A 60 0.49 -0.63 -19.98
C PRO A 60 2.01 -0.36 -19.88
N PHE A 61 2.70 -0.09 -21.00
CA PHE A 61 4.16 0.11 -21.02
C PHE A 61 4.63 1.20 -20.04
N TYR A 62 3.95 2.35 -20.02
CA TYR A 62 4.29 3.46 -19.15
C TYR A 62 4.17 3.09 -17.66
N ALA A 63 3.02 2.51 -17.27
CA ALA A 63 2.75 2.15 -15.88
C ALA A 63 3.71 1.06 -15.37
N LEU A 64 3.98 0.04 -16.19
CA LEU A 64 4.91 -1.03 -15.83
C LEU A 64 6.36 -0.56 -15.81
N GLY A 65 6.76 0.30 -16.75
CA GLY A 65 8.11 0.86 -16.79
C GLY A 65 8.43 1.68 -15.54
N ILE A 66 7.58 2.65 -15.20
CA ILE A 66 7.79 3.50 -14.03
C ILE A 66 7.68 2.73 -12.70
N LEU A 67 6.69 1.84 -12.57
CA LEU A 67 6.59 0.97 -11.39
C LEU A 67 7.76 0.01 -11.29
N GLY A 68 8.23 -0.53 -12.42
CA GLY A 68 9.42 -1.37 -12.50
C GLY A 68 10.66 -0.64 -12.00
N VAL A 69 10.89 0.60 -12.44
CA VAL A 69 12.01 1.42 -11.96
C VAL A 69 11.93 1.62 -10.44
N PHE A 70 10.78 2.04 -9.91
CA PHE A 70 10.63 2.23 -8.47
C PHE A 70 10.72 0.94 -7.66
N ALA A 71 10.24 -0.17 -8.22
CA ALA A 71 10.25 -1.49 -7.58
C ALA A 71 11.65 -2.12 -7.62
N LEU A 72 12.43 -1.92 -8.68
CA LEU A 72 13.83 -2.33 -8.75
C LEU A 72 14.72 -1.45 -7.87
N ALA A 73 14.43 -0.15 -7.75
CA ALA A 73 15.18 0.71 -6.84
C ALA A 73 14.95 0.31 -5.36
N ALA A 74 13.69 0.19 -4.94
CA ALA A 74 13.35 0.08 -3.52
C ALA A 74 12.26 -0.94 -3.16
N GLY A 75 11.72 -1.68 -4.13
CA GLY A 75 10.69 -2.72 -3.91
C GLY A 75 9.50 -2.17 -3.13
N ARG A 76 9.07 -2.88 -2.08
CA ARG A 76 7.99 -2.44 -1.18
C ARG A 76 8.40 -1.44 -0.10
N PHE A 77 9.61 -0.86 -0.16
CA PHE A 77 10.04 0.19 0.77
C PHE A 77 9.04 1.37 0.83
N TRP A 78 8.51 1.76 -0.33
CA TRP A 78 7.50 2.83 -0.44
C TRP A 78 6.24 2.56 0.41
N CYS A 79 5.83 1.30 0.51
CA CYS A 79 4.70 0.88 1.37
C CYS A 79 5.02 0.98 2.87
N GLY A 80 6.29 0.88 3.25
CA GLY A 80 6.74 1.02 4.65
C GLY A 80 6.87 2.48 5.08
N TRP A 81 7.40 3.32 4.19
CA TRP A 81 7.93 4.64 4.54
C TRP A 81 7.13 5.82 4.00
N LEU A 82 6.50 5.70 2.83
CA LEU A 82 5.89 6.84 2.13
C LEU A 82 4.38 6.71 1.93
N CYS A 83 3.85 5.48 1.87
CA CYS A 83 2.45 5.23 1.55
C CYS A 83 1.50 5.78 2.63
N PRO A 84 0.62 6.75 2.30
CA PRO A 84 -0.28 7.36 3.28
C PRO A 84 -1.28 6.35 3.84
N PHE A 85 -1.74 5.42 2.99
CA PHE A 85 -2.63 4.34 3.38
C PHE A 85 -1.98 3.34 4.36
N GLY A 86 -0.65 3.17 4.26
CA GLY A 86 0.13 2.38 5.21
C GLY A 86 0.27 3.09 6.56
N THR A 87 0.46 4.41 6.54
CA THR A 87 0.53 5.25 7.75
C THR A 87 -0.78 5.19 8.54
N VAL A 88 -1.94 5.28 7.87
CA VAL A 88 -3.26 5.16 8.51
C VAL A 88 -3.41 3.81 9.23
N GLN A 89 -3.01 2.72 8.58
CA GLN A 89 -3.01 1.39 9.20
C GLN A 89 -2.07 1.29 10.41
N ASP A 90 -0.85 1.84 10.31
CA ASP A 90 0.11 1.85 11.42
C ASP A 90 -0.40 2.67 12.62
N VAL A 91 -1.09 3.80 12.36
CA VAL A 91 -1.67 4.66 13.40
C VAL A 91 -2.83 3.98 14.10
N LEU A 92 -3.79 3.44 13.35
CA LEU A 92 -4.95 2.73 13.93
C LEU A 92 -4.54 1.51 14.76
N HIS A 93 -3.59 0.73 14.25
CA HIS A 93 -3.04 -0.42 14.98
C HIS A 93 -2.27 0.01 16.24
N ARG A 94 -1.61 1.16 16.20
CA ARG A 94 -0.91 1.73 17.36
C ARG A 94 -1.88 2.20 18.44
N ILE A 95 -3.00 2.81 18.07
CA ILE A 95 -4.05 3.25 19.01
C ILE A 95 -4.60 2.07 19.81
N ARG A 96 -4.76 0.90 19.18
CA ARG A 96 -5.23 -0.31 19.87
C ARG A 96 -4.22 -0.92 20.85
N GLY A 97 -2.93 -0.63 20.73
CA GLY A 97 -1.90 -1.25 21.56
C GLY A 97 -1.00 -2.25 20.82
N ARG A 98 -0.91 -2.17 19.48
CA ARG A 98 0.07 -2.88 18.65
C ARG A 98 0.01 -4.42 18.70
N ARG A 99 -1.08 -4.98 19.20
CA ARG A 99 -1.36 -6.42 19.15
C ARG A 99 -2.55 -6.66 18.22
N ASP A 100 -2.40 -7.64 17.33
CA ASP A 100 -3.49 -8.06 16.46
C ASP A 100 -4.61 -8.69 17.29
N ALA A 101 -5.86 -8.38 16.96
CA ALA A 101 -7.04 -9.01 17.58
C ALA A 101 -7.04 -10.53 17.40
N THR A 102 -6.53 -10.94 16.24
CA THR A 102 -6.68 -12.29 15.71
C THR A 102 -5.44 -12.58 14.89
N GLN A 103 -4.88 -13.78 15.09
CA GLN A 103 -3.75 -14.26 14.31
C GLN A 103 -4.27 -14.83 13.00
N LEU A 104 -4.10 -14.08 11.92
CA LEU A 104 -4.35 -14.60 10.58
C LEU A 104 -3.09 -15.29 10.05
N PRO A 105 -3.23 -16.40 9.30
CA PRO A 105 -2.10 -17.08 8.70
C PRO A 105 -1.37 -16.18 7.71
N HIS A 106 -0.05 -16.33 7.60
CA HIS A 106 0.73 -15.64 6.58
C HIS A 106 0.40 -16.25 5.21
N THR A 107 -0.27 -15.50 4.34
CA THR A 107 -0.72 -16.01 3.02
C THR A 107 -0.35 -15.04 1.90
N PRO A 108 0.90 -15.06 1.42
CA PRO A 108 1.45 -14.08 0.47
C PRO A 108 0.76 -14.12 -0.90
N TRP A 109 0.07 -15.20 -1.24
CA TRP A 109 -0.55 -15.41 -2.55
C TRP A 109 -1.87 -14.64 -2.74
N THR A 110 -2.56 -14.31 -1.65
CA THR A 110 -3.88 -13.65 -1.68
C THR A 110 -3.87 -12.32 -2.44
N LYS A 111 -2.86 -11.48 -2.21
CA LYS A 111 -2.69 -10.21 -2.93
C LYS A 111 -2.48 -10.38 -4.44
N PHE A 112 -1.86 -11.49 -4.87
CA PHE A 112 -1.69 -11.80 -6.30
C PHE A 112 -3.00 -12.28 -6.93
N LEU A 113 -3.81 -13.04 -6.19
CA LEU A 113 -5.17 -13.37 -6.61
C LEU A 113 -6.02 -12.11 -6.76
N VAL A 114 -5.96 -11.19 -5.79
CA VAL A 114 -6.67 -9.90 -5.88
C VAL A 114 -6.19 -9.09 -7.09
N LEU A 115 -4.88 -9.04 -7.36
CA LEU A 115 -4.37 -8.40 -8.57
C LEU A 115 -4.94 -9.03 -9.85
N GLY A 116 -4.92 -10.36 -9.96
CA GLY A 116 -5.47 -11.08 -11.12
C GLY A 116 -6.97 -10.82 -11.31
N ILE A 117 -7.76 -10.95 -10.23
CA ILE A 117 -9.20 -10.70 -10.26
C ILE A 117 -9.51 -9.25 -10.64
N THR A 118 -8.79 -8.29 -10.07
CA THR A 118 -9.06 -6.86 -10.33
C THR A 118 -8.74 -6.44 -11.78
N LEU A 119 -7.74 -7.06 -12.41
CA LEU A 119 -7.44 -6.85 -13.83
C LEU A 119 -8.43 -7.59 -14.74
N LEU A 120 -8.81 -8.82 -14.39
CA LEU A 120 -9.79 -9.61 -15.14
C LEU A 120 -11.17 -8.95 -15.13
N LEU A 121 -11.63 -8.46 -13.98
CA LEU A 121 -12.89 -7.71 -13.88
C LEU A 121 -12.83 -6.40 -14.68
N ALA A 122 -11.68 -5.70 -14.66
CA ALA A 122 -11.53 -4.49 -15.46
C ALA A 122 -11.60 -4.77 -16.97
N TRP A 123 -11.06 -5.92 -17.41
CA TRP A 123 -11.14 -6.35 -18.81
C TRP A 123 -12.56 -6.76 -19.22
N ILE A 124 -13.27 -7.55 -18.39
CA ILE A 124 -14.64 -8.03 -18.70
C ILE A 124 -15.65 -6.88 -18.73
N PHE A 125 -15.61 -5.99 -17.74
CA PHE A 125 -16.57 -4.89 -17.62
C PHE A 125 -16.14 -3.63 -18.35
N ALA A 126 -14.95 -3.62 -18.95
CA ALA A 126 -14.33 -2.46 -19.61
C ALA A 126 -14.35 -1.19 -18.74
N ASP A 127 -14.23 -1.36 -17.42
CA ASP A 127 -14.41 -0.27 -16.45
C ASP A 127 -13.56 -0.54 -15.18
N LEU A 128 -13.24 0.52 -14.44
CA LEU A 128 -12.32 0.49 -13.30
C LEU A 128 -13.00 -0.02 -12.03
N MET A 129 -13.43 -1.29 -12.05
CA MET A 129 -14.21 -1.93 -10.97
C MET A 129 -13.58 -1.81 -9.58
N PHE A 130 -12.25 -1.92 -9.48
CA PHE A 130 -11.58 -1.81 -8.19
C PHE A 130 -11.58 -0.37 -7.67
N CYS A 131 -11.51 0.63 -8.56
CA CYS A 131 -11.57 2.03 -8.15
C CYS A 131 -12.92 2.37 -7.51
N LYS A 132 -14.02 1.73 -7.93
CA LYS A 132 -15.36 1.89 -7.32
C LYS A 132 -15.49 1.30 -5.91
N VAL A 133 -14.65 0.33 -5.54
CA VAL A 133 -14.69 -0.35 -4.23
C VAL A 133 -13.50 0.06 -3.35
N CYS A 134 -12.56 0.83 -3.89
CA CYS A 134 -11.31 1.17 -3.24
C CYS A 134 -11.52 2.04 -1.98
N PRO A 135 -11.08 1.60 -0.78
CA PRO A 135 -11.21 2.38 0.45
C PRO A 135 -10.32 3.62 0.45
N ALA A 136 -9.23 3.63 -0.33
CA ALA A 136 -8.40 4.82 -0.47
C ALA A 136 -9.09 5.92 -1.30
N GLY A 137 -9.98 5.57 -2.23
CA GLY A 137 -10.82 6.54 -2.93
C GLY A 137 -11.75 7.28 -1.98
N SER A 138 -12.35 6.55 -1.05
CA SER A 138 -13.21 7.14 -0.01
C SER A 138 -12.42 8.06 0.93
N LEU A 139 -11.25 7.59 1.39
CA LEU A 139 -10.45 8.31 2.37
C LEU A 139 -9.81 9.58 1.82
N PHE A 140 -9.25 9.52 0.61
CA PHE A 140 -8.50 10.64 0.02
C PHE A 140 -9.29 11.47 -0.98
N ALA A 141 -10.35 10.95 -1.62
CA ALA A 141 -11.14 11.71 -2.59
C ALA A 141 -12.53 12.05 -2.06
N ALA A 142 -13.34 11.06 -1.67
CA ALA A 142 -14.75 11.30 -1.33
C ALA A 142 -14.93 12.25 -0.12
N ILE A 143 -14.14 12.07 0.94
CA ILE A 143 -14.22 12.92 2.14
C ILE A 143 -13.75 14.35 1.83
N PRO A 144 -12.55 14.61 1.25
CA PRO A 144 -12.15 15.97 0.91
C PRO A 144 -13.08 16.64 -0.10
N HIS A 145 -13.59 15.91 -1.09
CA HIS A 145 -14.55 16.46 -2.05
C HIS A 145 -15.85 16.90 -1.38
N ARG A 146 -16.32 16.18 -0.36
CA ARG A 146 -17.49 16.55 0.44
C ARG A 146 -17.28 17.84 1.23
N PHE A 147 -16.09 18.03 1.82
CA PHE A 147 -15.74 19.27 2.52
C PHE A 147 -15.54 20.46 1.57
N ALA A 148 -14.96 20.21 0.39
CA ALA A 148 -14.69 21.26 -0.61
C ALA A 148 -15.95 21.71 -1.37
N SER A 149 -16.94 20.82 -1.52
CA SER A 149 -18.17 21.09 -2.28
C SER A 149 -19.40 20.50 -1.58
N PRO A 150 -19.99 21.24 -0.61
CA PRO A 150 -21.13 20.76 0.17
C PRO A 150 -22.45 20.66 -0.62
N GLU A 151 -22.48 21.11 -1.88
CA GLU A 151 -23.69 21.22 -2.71
C GLU A 151 -23.95 20.02 -3.64
N LEU A 152 -23.02 19.06 -3.77
CA LEU A 152 -23.25 17.89 -4.63
C LEU A 152 -24.16 16.85 -3.97
N ASP A 153 -25.15 16.40 -4.73
CA ASP A 153 -26.07 15.32 -4.38
C ASP A 153 -25.37 13.96 -4.20
N PHE A 154 -25.89 13.18 -3.27
CA PHE A 154 -25.37 11.85 -2.93
C PHE A 154 -25.70 10.83 -4.02
N GLY A 155 -24.74 10.53 -4.89
CA GLY A 155 -24.82 9.36 -5.77
C GLY A 155 -24.79 8.05 -4.96
N SER A 156 -25.44 7.00 -5.46
CA SER A 156 -25.46 5.66 -4.83
C SER A 156 -24.05 5.09 -4.57
N PHE A 157 -23.07 5.44 -5.42
CA PHE A 157 -21.67 5.04 -5.25
C PHE A 157 -21.01 5.66 -4.00
N PHE A 158 -21.47 6.82 -3.51
CA PHE A 158 -20.94 7.41 -2.27
C PHE A 158 -21.16 6.49 -1.07
N TYR A 159 -22.34 5.88 -0.95
CA TYR A 159 -22.65 4.95 0.12
C TYR A 159 -21.79 3.68 0.06
N VAL A 160 -21.54 3.15 -1.14
CA VAL A 160 -20.63 2.01 -1.34
C VAL A 160 -19.22 2.37 -0.89
N HIS A 161 -18.72 3.55 -1.27
CA HIS A 161 -17.42 4.04 -0.85
C HIS A 161 -17.30 4.23 0.67
N VAL A 162 -18.32 4.78 1.33
CA VAL A 162 -18.32 4.93 2.78
C VAL A 162 -18.37 3.57 3.47
N ALA A 163 -19.22 2.65 3.00
CA ALA A 163 -19.30 1.30 3.56
C ALA A 163 -17.98 0.54 3.45
N THR A 164 -17.32 0.57 2.28
CA THR A 164 -16.02 -0.08 2.09
C THR A 164 -14.94 0.54 2.97
N LEU A 165 -14.96 1.87 3.17
CA LEU A 165 -14.05 2.55 4.09
C LEU A 165 -14.27 2.12 5.53
N VAL A 166 -15.51 2.09 6.02
CA VAL A 166 -15.83 1.68 7.40
C VAL A 166 -15.35 0.24 7.65
N ILE A 167 -15.63 -0.68 6.71
CA ILE A 167 -15.16 -2.07 6.79
C ILE A 167 -13.62 -2.12 6.81
N ALA A 168 -12.96 -1.36 5.94
CA ALA A 168 -11.51 -1.30 5.89
C ALA A 168 -10.90 -0.74 7.18
N LEU A 169 -11.44 0.36 7.72
CA LEU A 169 -10.98 0.96 8.98
C LEU A 169 -11.17 0.01 10.16
N ALA A 170 -12.30 -0.70 10.23
CA ALA A 170 -12.52 -1.75 11.21
C ALA A 170 -11.45 -2.84 11.08
N ALA A 171 -11.16 -3.31 9.87
CA ALA A 171 -10.11 -4.29 9.64
C ALA A 171 -8.71 -3.78 10.06
N PHE A 172 -8.40 -2.50 9.83
CA PHE A 172 -7.10 -1.88 10.17
C PHE A 172 -6.92 -1.71 11.67
N PHE A 173 -8.02 -1.40 12.37
CA PHE A 173 -8.06 -1.38 13.82
C PHE A 173 -7.93 -2.79 14.41
N LEU A 174 -8.47 -3.81 13.72
CA LEU A 174 -8.39 -5.19 14.19
C LEU A 174 -7.01 -5.81 13.99
N ILE A 175 -6.41 -5.63 12.82
CA ILE A 175 -5.22 -6.37 12.43
C ILE A 175 -4.25 -5.46 11.68
N GLY A 176 -3.01 -5.37 12.16
CA GLY A 176 -2.02 -4.44 11.64
C GLY A 176 -1.70 -4.72 10.18
N ARG A 177 -1.71 -3.68 9.33
CA ARG A 177 -1.37 -3.81 7.91
C ARG A 177 -2.13 -4.90 7.13
N VAL A 178 -3.35 -5.25 7.54
CA VAL A 178 -4.16 -6.31 6.89
C VAL A 178 -4.37 -6.08 5.40
N TRP A 179 -4.57 -4.82 4.98
CA TRP A 179 -4.71 -4.51 3.56
C TRP A 179 -3.42 -4.81 2.79
N CYS A 180 -2.29 -4.36 3.33
CA CYS A 180 -1.00 -4.57 2.71
C CYS A 180 -0.59 -6.06 2.67
N ARG A 181 -1.07 -6.87 3.61
CA ARG A 181 -0.82 -8.31 3.65
C ARG A 181 -1.67 -9.10 2.65
N TYR A 182 -2.97 -8.82 2.57
CA TYR A 182 -3.90 -9.71 1.84
C TYR A 182 -4.61 -9.08 0.64
N LEU A 183 -4.89 -7.78 0.67
CA LEU A 183 -5.81 -7.14 -0.28
C LEU A 183 -5.16 -6.15 -1.24
N CYS A 184 -3.91 -5.75 -1.03
CA CYS A 184 -3.29 -4.68 -1.81
C CYS A 184 -2.71 -5.20 -3.15
N PRO A 185 -3.37 -4.97 -4.30
CA PRO A 185 -2.83 -5.40 -5.60
C PRO A 185 -1.51 -4.69 -5.94
N LEU A 186 -1.35 -3.44 -5.50
CA LEU A 186 -0.09 -2.70 -5.69
C LEU A 186 1.06 -3.33 -4.89
N GLY A 187 0.75 -3.84 -3.69
CA GLY A 187 1.72 -4.57 -2.87
C GLY A 187 2.16 -5.88 -3.53
N ALA A 188 1.30 -6.50 -4.34
CA ALA A 188 1.64 -7.66 -5.15
C ALA A 188 2.65 -7.29 -6.26
N VAL A 189 2.37 -6.23 -7.02
CA VAL A 189 3.25 -5.72 -8.09
C VAL A 189 4.62 -5.37 -7.52
N LEU A 190 4.69 -4.49 -6.52
CA LEU A 190 5.97 -4.06 -5.93
C LEU A 190 6.68 -5.21 -5.19
N GLY A 191 5.91 -6.12 -4.59
CA GLY A 191 6.43 -7.29 -3.88
C GLY A 191 7.08 -8.32 -4.76
N ALA A 192 6.63 -8.46 -6.01
CA ALA A 192 7.26 -9.36 -6.99
C ALA A 192 8.73 -8.97 -7.24
N PHE A 193 9.05 -7.67 -7.21
CA PHE A 193 10.40 -7.16 -7.42
C PHE A 193 11.24 -7.07 -6.13
N ASN A 194 10.72 -7.48 -4.97
CA ASN A 194 11.50 -7.44 -3.73
C ASN A 194 12.81 -8.26 -3.84
N ARG A 195 12.78 -9.38 -4.58
CA ARG A 195 13.98 -10.20 -4.81
C ARG A 195 15.02 -9.54 -5.70
N LEU A 196 14.62 -8.64 -6.59
CA LEU A 196 15.52 -8.00 -7.57
C LEU A 196 15.98 -6.62 -7.14
N SER A 197 15.31 -6.03 -6.16
CA SER A 197 15.58 -4.65 -5.81
C SER A 197 16.93 -4.44 -5.13
N ILE A 198 17.50 -3.25 -5.30
CA ILE A 198 18.80 -2.85 -4.77
C ILE A 198 18.79 -2.76 -3.24
N ILE A 199 17.80 -2.07 -2.67
CA ILE A 199 17.67 -1.91 -1.22
C ILE A 199 17.12 -3.20 -0.61
N LYS A 200 17.91 -3.95 0.16
CA LYS A 200 17.46 -5.15 0.87
C LYS A 200 17.83 -5.09 2.35
N VAL A 201 17.04 -5.78 3.16
CA VAL A 201 17.43 -6.16 4.52
C VAL A 201 18.10 -7.51 4.39
N ARG A 202 19.36 -7.64 4.85
CA ARG A 202 20.10 -8.90 4.88
C ARG A 202 20.31 -9.35 6.32
N VAL A 203 20.24 -10.65 6.54
CA VAL A 203 20.56 -11.30 7.80
C VAL A 203 21.94 -11.91 7.65
N ASP A 204 22.89 -11.47 8.46
CA ASP A 204 24.23 -12.07 8.47
C ASP A 204 24.16 -13.40 9.24
N PRO A 205 24.33 -14.57 8.57
CA PRO A 205 24.24 -15.86 9.23
C PRO A 205 25.35 -16.08 10.26
N ALA A 206 26.48 -15.36 10.16
CA ALA A 206 27.57 -15.46 11.13
C ALA A 206 27.27 -14.72 12.45
N ARG A 207 26.41 -13.69 12.41
CA ARG A 207 26.02 -12.90 13.60
C ARG A 207 24.66 -13.31 14.16
N CYS A 208 23.80 -13.90 13.33
CA CYS A 208 22.45 -14.28 13.74
C CYS A 208 22.47 -15.41 14.79
N THR A 209 21.91 -15.15 15.96
CA THR A 209 21.79 -16.13 17.06
C THR A 209 20.51 -16.96 16.99
N GLY A 210 19.62 -16.71 16.03
CA GLY A 210 18.35 -17.43 15.89
C GLY A 210 17.29 -17.09 16.95
N CYS A 211 17.41 -15.96 17.67
CA CYS A 211 16.50 -15.56 18.75
C CYS A 211 15.05 -15.27 18.32
N ALA A 212 14.77 -15.15 17.02
CA ALA A 212 13.45 -14.89 16.42
C ALA A 212 12.76 -13.57 16.80
N GLU A 213 13.38 -12.68 17.58
CA GLU A 213 12.79 -11.39 17.97
C GLU A 213 12.44 -10.50 16.76
N CYS A 214 13.20 -10.62 15.68
CA CYS A 214 12.93 -9.93 14.42
C CYS A 214 11.57 -10.31 13.79
N LEU A 215 11.07 -11.52 14.05
CA LEU A 215 9.78 -12.03 13.57
C LEU A 215 8.63 -11.47 14.41
N ASP A 216 8.82 -11.34 15.72
CA ASP A 216 7.80 -10.82 16.65
C ASP A 216 7.47 -9.35 16.38
N VAL A 217 8.49 -8.54 16.10
CA VAL A 217 8.33 -7.11 15.79
C VAL A 217 7.85 -6.85 14.36
N CYS A 218 7.84 -7.88 13.50
CA CYS A 218 7.50 -7.76 12.09
C CYS A 218 6.00 -7.45 11.90
N PRO A 219 5.64 -6.27 11.35
CA PRO A 219 4.23 -5.91 11.14
C PRO A 219 3.59 -6.70 9.99
N MET A 220 4.39 -7.36 9.15
CA MET A 220 3.92 -8.20 8.05
C MET A 220 3.78 -9.68 8.45
N LYS A 221 4.15 -10.03 9.70
CA LYS A 221 4.08 -11.40 10.25
C LYS A 221 4.78 -12.43 9.33
N ILE A 222 6.02 -12.13 8.96
CA ILE A 222 6.91 -13.10 8.31
C ILE A 222 7.22 -14.19 9.34
N THR A 223 7.19 -15.45 8.91
CA THR A 223 7.26 -16.62 9.80
C THR A 223 8.66 -17.17 10.00
N GLU A 224 9.58 -16.91 9.07
CA GLU A 224 10.94 -17.46 9.12
C GLU A 224 12.00 -16.38 8.90
N VAL A 225 13.12 -16.47 9.62
CA VAL A 225 14.22 -15.49 9.53
C VAL A 225 14.84 -15.48 8.13
N LYS A 226 14.95 -16.65 7.50
CA LYS A 226 15.49 -16.80 6.13
C LYS A 226 14.65 -16.08 5.07
N ASP A 227 13.35 -15.89 5.32
CA ASP A 227 12.44 -15.24 4.39
C ASP A 227 12.51 -13.71 4.45
N ILE A 228 13.18 -13.13 5.46
CA ILE A 228 13.25 -11.67 5.63
C ILE A 228 13.89 -10.98 4.41
N GLU A 229 14.87 -11.63 3.77
CA GLU A 229 15.62 -11.05 2.65
C GLU A 229 14.82 -10.97 1.35
N ASP A 230 14.14 -12.08 1.02
CA ASP A 230 13.59 -12.32 -0.33
C ASP A 230 12.07 -12.54 -0.35
N CYS A 231 11.37 -12.38 0.77
CA CYS A 231 9.92 -12.46 0.78
C CYS A 231 9.28 -11.29 0.02
N THR A 232 8.17 -11.60 -0.65
CA THR A 232 7.35 -10.62 -1.37
C THR A 232 6.57 -9.70 -0.43
N ASP A 233 6.57 -9.98 0.88
CA ASP A 233 5.84 -9.21 1.91
C ASP A 233 6.69 -8.24 2.70
N CYS A 234 8.03 -8.35 2.66
CA CYS A 234 8.89 -7.41 3.36
C CYS A 234 8.70 -6.00 2.80
N ILE A 235 8.19 -5.10 3.65
CA ILE A 235 8.04 -3.66 3.38
C ILE A 235 9.28 -2.85 3.75
N ARG A 236 10.36 -3.52 4.18
CA ARG A 236 11.67 -2.91 4.52
C ARG A 236 11.56 -1.78 5.53
N CYS A 237 10.72 -2.01 6.53
CA CYS A 237 10.38 -1.00 7.52
C CYS A 237 11.44 -0.83 8.63
N GLY A 238 12.49 -1.65 8.62
CA GLY A 238 13.64 -1.57 9.53
C GLY A 238 13.38 -2.03 10.96
N ARG A 239 12.16 -2.41 11.35
CA ARG A 239 11.86 -2.78 12.75
C ARG A 239 12.65 -3.99 13.24
N CYS A 240 12.93 -4.95 12.37
CA CYS A 240 13.77 -6.11 12.68
C CYS A 240 15.20 -5.70 13.01
N VAL A 241 15.77 -4.76 12.24
CA VAL A 241 17.12 -4.23 12.48
C VAL A 241 17.19 -3.40 13.77
N GLU A 242 16.11 -2.71 14.15
CA GLU A 242 16.07 -1.97 15.43
C GLU A 242 15.91 -2.84 16.66
N ALA A 243 15.34 -4.04 16.50
CA ALA A 243 15.13 -4.98 17.59
C ALA A 243 16.26 -6.01 17.69
N CYS A 244 17.08 -6.16 16.64
CA CYS A 244 18.21 -7.08 16.65
C CYS A 244 19.31 -6.54 17.57
N GLU A 245 19.66 -7.31 18.59
CA GLU A 245 20.75 -7.01 19.52
C GLU A 245 22.11 -7.59 19.09
N ALA A 246 22.13 -8.40 18.03
CA ALA A 246 23.32 -9.05 17.45
C ALA A 246 23.90 -8.31 16.24
#